data_AF-A0AAV5TIE4-F1
#
_entry.id   AF-A0AAV5TIE4-F1
#
_cell.length_a   1.000
_cell.length_b   1.000
_cell.length_c   1.000
_cell.angle_alpha   90.00
_cell.angle_beta   90.00
_cell.angle_gamma   90.00
#
_symmetry.space_group_name_H-M   'P 1'
#
loop_
_entity.id
_entity.type
_entity.pdbx_description
1 polymer ?
#
loop_
_entity_poly.entity_id
_entity_poly.type
_entity_poly.pdbx_seq_one_letter_code
_entity_poly.pdbx_strand_id
1 'polypeptide(L)'
;MKVWCGNLTQSATHALVMAQLYVGGRCEGIHGFVIQVRDEKTHRALPGIRIGDMGEKPGQWNGVENGWMMFEDYRCSVDALLNRGCEITSDGRYVTAFKSARERTSVTLVALSMGRVGIIGKGVQALRNAATIGIRYSAVRKQFGPANGDELPILSYPLQRRRLLPSLAAAISIG
;
A
#
# COMPACT_ATOMS: atom_id res chain seq x y z
N MET A 1 13.15 3.63 -13.25
CA MET A 1 13.35 3.35 -11.82
C MET A 1 12.01 3.09 -11.14
N LYS A 2 11.94 2.09 -10.27
CA LYS A 2 10.80 1.80 -9.37
C LYS A 2 11.15 2.27 -7.96
N VAL A 3 10.17 2.75 -7.21
CA VAL A 3 10.36 3.33 -5.86
C VAL A 3 9.21 2.91 -4.93
N TRP A 4 9.44 3.01 -3.62
CA TRP A 4 8.46 2.69 -2.56
C TRP A 4 7.96 1.25 -2.55
N CYS A 5 8.70 0.33 -3.16
CA CYS A 5 8.35 -1.08 -3.17
C CYS A 5 8.60 -1.66 -1.77
N GLY A 6 7.54 -2.01 -1.04
CA GLY A 6 7.65 -2.62 0.28
C GLY A 6 8.34 -3.98 0.22
N ASN A 7 9.15 -4.28 1.23
CA ASN A 7 9.93 -5.52 1.38
C ASN A 7 10.99 -5.74 0.30
N LEU A 8 11.28 -4.74 -0.54
CA LEU A 8 12.18 -4.93 -1.67
C LEU A 8 13.66 -4.89 -1.26
N THR A 9 14.00 -4.08 -0.25
CA THR A 9 15.39 -3.77 0.10
C THR A 9 16.20 -5.01 0.50
N GLN A 10 15.60 -5.96 1.22
CA GLN A 10 16.28 -7.15 1.75
C GLN A 10 15.46 -8.43 1.56
N SER A 11 14.14 -8.41 1.70
CA SER A 11 13.35 -9.65 1.77
C SER A 11 12.89 -10.23 0.42
N ALA A 12 12.43 -9.39 -0.51
CA ALA A 12 11.72 -9.88 -1.71
C ALA A 12 12.65 -10.61 -2.69
N THR A 13 12.35 -11.88 -2.97
CA THR A 13 13.04 -12.68 -4.01
C THR A 13 12.41 -12.50 -5.39
N HIS A 14 11.10 -12.24 -5.43
CA HIS A 14 10.31 -12.00 -6.64
C HIS A 14 9.55 -10.69 -6.53
N ALA A 15 9.30 -10.05 -7.66
CA ALA A 15 8.54 -8.81 -7.73
C ALA A 15 7.53 -8.85 -8.89
N LEU A 16 6.33 -8.32 -8.63
CA LEU A 16 5.39 -7.95 -9.69
C LEU A 16 5.78 -6.57 -10.22
N VAL A 17 6.30 -6.53 -11.43
CA VAL A 17 6.74 -5.31 -12.11
C VAL A 17 5.70 -4.89 -13.13
N MET A 18 5.14 -3.70 -12.96
CA MET A 18 4.27 -3.09 -13.97
C MET A 18 5.13 -2.32 -14.99
N ALA A 19 5.10 -2.70 -16.27
CA ALA A 19 5.88 -2.05 -17.33
C ALA A 19 5.06 -1.91 -18.62
N GLN A 20 5.48 -1.01 -19.51
CA GLN A 20 4.89 -0.90 -20.85
C GLN A 20 5.35 -2.08 -21.69
N LEU A 21 4.41 -2.85 -22.23
CA LEU A 21 4.69 -3.95 -23.14
C LEU A 21 4.83 -3.41 -24.57
N TYR A 22 5.96 -3.72 -25.21
CA TYR A 22 6.19 -3.43 -26.62
C TYR A 22 6.31 -4.74 -27.41
N VAL A 23 5.51 -4.89 -28.47
CA VAL A 23 5.53 -6.07 -29.35
C VAL A 23 5.57 -5.59 -30.80
N GLY A 24 6.56 -6.04 -31.59
CA GLY A 24 6.71 -5.61 -32.98
C GLY A 24 6.83 -4.09 -33.18
N GLY A 25 7.41 -3.37 -32.20
CA GLY A 25 7.51 -1.91 -32.22
C GLY A 25 6.26 -1.15 -31.76
N ARG A 26 5.15 -1.83 -31.46
CA ARG A 26 3.91 -1.23 -30.98
C ARG A 26 3.81 -1.32 -29.46
N CYS A 27 3.41 -0.21 -28.83
CA CYS A 27 3.12 -0.17 -27.39
C CYS A 27 1.70 -0.72 -27.12
N GLU A 28 1.62 -1.83 -26.39
CA GLU A 28 0.37 -2.46 -25.97
C GLU A 28 -0.07 -2.00 -24.58
N GLY A 29 0.63 -1.02 -23.99
CA GLY A 29 0.30 -0.43 -22.69
C GLY A 29 0.84 -1.21 -21.50
N ILE A 30 0.34 -0.88 -20.30
CA ILE A 30 0.90 -1.38 -19.04
C ILE A 30 0.46 -2.82 -18.79
N HIS A 31 1.43 -3.70 -18.53
CA HIS A 31 1.25 -5.09 -18.16
C HIS A 31 2.07 -5.43 -16.91
N GLY A 32 1.65 -6.48 -16.19
CA GLY A 32 2.35 -7.01 -15.03
C GLY A 32 3.26 -8.17 -15.40
N PHE A 33 4.49 -8.14 -14.90
CA PHE A 33 5.50 -9.18 -15.08
C PHE A 33 5.93 -9.69 -13.71
N VAL A 34 5.80 -11.00 -13.46
CA VAL A 34 6.35 -11.63 -12.26
C VAL A 34 7.77 -12.07 -12.57
N ILE A 35 8.74 -11.38 -11.97
CA ILE A 35 10.15 -11.66 -12.20
C ILE A 35 10.85 -12.01 -10.90
N GLN A 36 11.84 -12.88 -11.01
CA GLN A 36 12.80 -13.09 -9.95
C GLN A 36 13.75 -11.87 -9.90
N VAL A 37 13.93 -11.28 -8.73
CA VAL A 37 14.80 -10.11 -8.52
C VAL A 37 16.05 -10.44 -7.71
N ARG A 38 16.02 -11.54 -6.94
CA ARG A 38 17.17 -12.05 -6.18
C ARG A 38 17.32 -13.55 -6.33
N ASP A 39 18.56 -14.01 -6.24
CA ASP A 39 18.86 -15.42 -6.08
C ASP A 39 18.33 -15.94 -4.73
N GLU A 40 17.61 -17.05 -4.74
CA GLU A 40 16.89 -17.57 -3.56
C GLU A 40 17.82 -18.14 -2.48
N LYS A 41 19.06 -18.49 -2.84
CA LYS A 41 20.03 -19.07 -1.90
C LYS A 41 20.91 -18.00 -1.28
N THR A 42 21.38 -17.05 -2.09
CA THR A 42 22.34 -16.03 -1.70
C THR A 42 21.67 -14.69 -1.34
N HIS A 43 20.40 -14.50 -1.67
CA HIS A 43 19.65 -13.25 -1.52
C HIS A 43 20.28 -12.02 -2.21
N ARG A 44 21.22 -12.25 -3.13
CA ARG A 44 21.83 -11.19 -3.94
C ARG A 44 20.93 -10.84 -5.11
N ALA A 45 20.90 -9.56 -5.47
CA ALA A 45 20.18 -9.11 -6.66
C ALA A 45 20.73 -9.81 -7.92
N LEU A 46 19.84 -10.20 -8.83
CA LEU A 46 20.24 -10.85 -10.08
C LEU A 46 21.00 -9.87 -11.00
N PRO A 47 21.87 -10.36 -11.89
CA PRO A 47 22.54 -9.52 -12.88
C PRO A 47 21.56 -8.66 -13.68
N GLY A 48 21.90 -7.38 -13.89
CA GLY A 48 21.03 -6.41 -14.56
C GLY A 48 19.91 -5.86 -13.67
N ILE A 49 19.86 -6.21 -12.39
CA ILE A 49 18.92 -5.64 -11.41
C ILE A 49 19.71 -4.96 -10.29
N ARG A 50 19.41 -3.68 -10.06
CA ARG A 50 19.93 -2.93 -8.91
C ARG A 50 18.81 -2.62 -7.95
N ILE A 51 19.04 -2.93 -6.68
CA ILE A 51 18.09 -2.68 -5.59
C ILE A 51 18.81 -1.87 -4.51
N GLY A 52 18.12 -0.89 -3.94
CA GLY A 52 18.60 -0.14 -2.78
C GLY A 52 17.47 0.29 -1.87
N ASP A 53 17.84 0.82 -0.71
CA ASP A 53 16.89 1.33 0.29
C ASP A 53 16.40 2.73 -0.08
N MET A 54 15.13 3.02 0.23
CA MET A 54 14.58 4.38 0.20
C MET A 54 15.08 5.24 1.36
N GLY A 55 15.60 4.63 2.42
CA GLY A 55 16.14 5.30 3.60
C GLY A 55 15.13 5.50 4.73
N GLU A 56 15.42 6.49 5.58
CA GLU A 56 14.61 6.81 6.75
C GLU A 56 13.21 7.30 6.37
N LYS A 57 12.21 6.82 7.10
CA LYS A 57 10.79 7.13 6.93
C LYS A 57 10.23 7.66 8.26
N PRO A 58 9.18 8.50 8.22
CA PRO A 58 8.63 9.08 9.44
C PRO A 58 7.98 8.02 10.33
N GLY A 59 8.27 8.08 11.63
CA GLY A 59 7.59 7.28 12.66
C GLY A 59 7.75 5.77 12.48
N GLN A 60 6.66 5.03 12.65
CA GLN A 60 6.65 3.55 12.66
C GLN A 60 6.92 2.93 11.28
N TRP A 61 6.98 3.73 10.21
CA TRP A 61 7.21 3.23 8.84
C TRP A 61 8.63 2.71 8.60
N ASN A 62 9.58 2.97 9.52
CA ASN A 62 10.90 2.35 9.49
C ASN A 62 10.86 0.82 9.71
N GLY A 63 9.76 0.27 10.22
CA GLY A 63 9.55 -1.18 10.32
C GLY A 63 9.26 -1.86 8.99
N VAL A 64 9.01 -1.10 7.91
CA VAL A 64 8.84 -1.64 6.56
C VAL A 64 10.04 -1.21 5.73
N GLU A 65 10.75 -2.16 5.18
CA GLU A 65 11.89 -1.88 4.31
C GLU A 65 11.44 -1.59 2.87
N ASN A 66 11.17 -0.32 2.59
CA ASN A 66 10.88 0.15 1.25
C ASN A 66 12.16 0.31 0.43
N GLY A 67 12.18 -0.29 -0.75
CA GLY A 67 13.30 -0.18 -1.67
C GLY A 67 12.95 0.52 -2.97
N TRP A 68 13.99 0.91 -3.70
CA TRP A 68 13.95 1.25 -5.11
C TRP A 68 14.61 0.16 -5.94
N MET A 69 14.24 0.07 -7.22
CA MET A 69 14.84 -0.87 -8.15
C MET A 69 15.01 -0.31 -9.56
N MET A 70 16.09 -0.72 -10.21
CA MET A 70 16.41 -0.38 -11.59
C MET A 70 16.78 -1.64 -12.37
N PHE A 71 16.40 -1.65 -13.65
CA PHE A 71 16.76 -2.67 -14.61
C PHE A 71 17.81 -2.11 -15.57
N GLU A 72 18.89 -2.84 -15.77
CA GLU A 72 20.01 -2.53 -16.64
C GLU A 72 20.17 -3.73 -17.61
N ASP A 73 19.53 -3.63 -18.78
CA ASP A 73 19.47 -4.69 -19.82
C ASP A 73 19.07 -6.09 -19.29
N TYR A 74 18.11 -6.11 -18.35
CA TYR A 74 17.60 -7.36 -17.78
C TYR A 74 16.65 -8.09 -18.74
N ARG A 75 16.78 -9.41 -18.82
CA ARG A 75 15.96 -10.30 -19.67
C ARG A 75 15.25 -11.34 -18.80
N CYS A 76 13.99 -11.61 -19.13
CA CYS A 76 13.19 -12.66 -18.50
C CYS A 76 12.42 -13.47 -19.57
N SER A 77 11.90 -14.65 -19.18
CA SER A 77 11.01 -15.42 -20.05
C SER A 77 9.73 -14.64 -20.35
N VAL A 78 9.11 -14.92 -21.50
CA VAL A 78 7.77 -14.44 -21.82
C VAL A 78 6.73 -14.95 -20.80
N ASP A 79 6.98 -16.09 -20.16
CA ASP A 79 6.13 -16.67 -19.13
C ASP A 79 6.03 -15.81 -17.86
N ALA A 80 6.94 -14.84 -17.69
CA ALA A 80 6.85 -13.85 -16.63
C ALA A 80 5.62 -12.94 -16.79
N LEU A 81 5.06 -12.82 -18.00
CA LEU A 81 3.89 -12.00 -18.27
C LEU A 81 2.64 -12.60 -17.61
N LEU A 82 1.96 -11.79 -16.79
CA LEU A 82 0.61 -12.12 -16.33
C LEU A 82 -0.37 -11.98 -17.50
N ASN A 83 -0.63 -13.11 -18.15
CA ASN A 83 -1.29 -13.18 -19.45
C ASN A 83 -2.82 -13.36 -19.38
N ARG A 84 -3.45 -13.21 -18.21
CA ARG A 84 -4.91 -13.35 -18.08
C ARG A 84 -5.63 -12.25 -18.88
N GLY A 85 -6.17 -12.62 -20.04
CA GLY A 85 -6.87 -11.72 -20.96
C GLY A 85 -5.99 -11.05 -22.02
N CYS A 86 -4.66 -11.27 -21.98
CA CYS A 86 -3.69 -10.79 -22.96
C CYS A 86 -2.59 -11.83 -23.15
N GLU A 87 -2.40 -12.36 -24.36
CA GLU A 87 -1.42 -13.40 -24.66
C GLU A 87 -0.39 -12.91 -25.68
N ILE A 88 0.84 -13.41 -25.55
CA ILE A 88 1.84 -13.31 -26.61
C ILE A 88 1.97 -14.71 -27.19
N THR A 89 1.60 -14.87 -28.46
CA THR A 89 1.65 -16.15 -29.16
C THR A 89 3.10 -16.57 -29.43
N SER A 90 3.32 -17.85 -29.75
CA SER A 90 4.66 -18.39 -30.05
C SER A 90 5.32 -17.73 -31.28
N ASP A 91 4.53 -17.17 -32.19
CA ASP A 91 5.01 -16.39 -33.33
C ASP A 91 5.17 -14.88 -33.02
N GLY A 92 5.07 -14.49 -31.74
CA GLY A 92 5.37 -13.15 -31.26
C GLY A 92 4.27 -12.12 -31.49
N ARG A 93 3.01 -12.54 -31.70
CA ARG A 93 1.88 -11.63 -31.84
C ARG A 93 1.20 -11.38 -30.50
N TYR A 94 0.75 -10.16 -30.29
CA TYR A 94 -0.07 -9.80 -29.14
C TYR A 94 -1.55 -10.05 -29.44
N VAL A 95 -2.21 -10.83 -28.59
CA VAL A 95 -3.65 -11.12 -28.66
C VAL A 95 -4.29 -10.67 -27.35
N THR A 96 -5.44 -10.01 -27.41
CA THR A 96 -6.15 -9.50 -26.24
C THR A 96 -7.63 -9.84 -26.33
N ALA A 97 -8.21 -10.30 -25.23
CA ALA A 97 -9.65 -10.50 -25.09
C ALA A 97 -10.39 -9.18 -24.73
N PHE A 98 -9.66 -8.15 -24.32
CA PHE A 98 -10.22 -6.84 -23.99
C PHE A 98 -10.58 -6.06 -25.25
N LYS A 99 -11.73 -5.37 -25.23
CA LYS A 99 -12.23 -4.56 -26.36
C LYS A 99 -11.43 -3.28 -26.55
N SER A 100 -10.79 -2.79 -25.49
CA SER A 100 -9.99 -1.57 -25.54
C SER A 100 -8.88 -1.55 -24.49
N ALA A 101 -7.84 -0.73 -24.73
CA ALA A 101 -6.79 -0.46 -23.75
C ALA A 101 -7.33 0.14 -22.43
N ARG A 102 -8.42 0.90 -22.50
CA ARG A 102 -9.10 1.47 -21.34
C ARG A 102 -9.71 0.39 -20.46
N GLU A 103 -10.41 -0.57 -21.07
CA GLU A 103 -11.02 -1.70 -20.36
C GLU A 103 -9.95 -2.52 -19.61
N ARG A 104 -8.86 -2.87 -20.29
CA ARG A 104 -7.72 -3.59 -19.68
C ARG A 104 -7.12 -2.85 -18.48
N THR A 105 -6.90 -1.55 -18.63
CA THR A 105 -6.37 -0.71 -17.55
C THR A 105 -7.33 -0.68 -16.36
N SER A 106 -8.64 -0.56 -16.62
CA SER A 106 -9.67 -0.61 -15.57
C SER A 106 -9.63 -1.93 -14.80
N VAL A 107 -9.56 -3.08 -15.49
CA VAL A 107 -9.48 -4.40 -14.83
C VAL A 107 -8.23 -4.54 -13.96
N THR A 108 -7.09 -4.04 -14.44
CA THR A 108 -5.85 -4.03 -13.66
C THR A 108 -6.00 -3.18 -12.39
N LEU A 109 -6.66 -2.03 -12.48
CA LEU A 109 -6.88 -1.13 -11.35
C LEU A 109 -7.94 -1.64 -10.36
N VAL A 110 -8.85 -2.53 -10.76
CA VAL A 110 -9.84 -3.16 -9.85
C VAL A 110 -9.15 -3.92 -8.72
N ALA A 111 -7.97 -4.49 -8.95
CA ALA A 111 -7.18 -5.13 -7.89
C ALA A 111 -6.86 -4.18 -6.72
N LEU A 112 -6.76 -2.87 -6.96
CA LEU A 112 -6.51 -1.87 -5.92
C LEU A 112 -7.76 -1.57 -5.06
N SER A 113 -8.95 -1.96 -5.50
CA SER A 113 -10.20 -1.70 -4.76
C SER A 113 -10.21 -2.41 -3.41
N MET A 114 -9.74 -3.67 -3.35
CA MET A 114 -9.59 -4.40 -2.08
C MET A 114 -8.61 -3.70 -1.13
N GLY A 115 -7.52 -3.15 -1.67
CA GLY A 115 -6.57 -2.34 -0.90
C GLY A 115 -7.23 -1.12 -0.27
N ARG A 116 -8.11 -0.42 -1.00
CA ARG A 116 -8.85 0.76 -0.48
C ARG A 116 -9.78 0.38 0.68
N VAL A 117 -10.49 -0.73 0.58
CA VAL A 117 -11.33 -1.24 1.68
C VAL A 117 -10.46 -1.54 2.91
N GLY A 118 -9.29 -2.17 2.70
CA GLY A 118 -8.33 -2.41 3.78
C GLY A 118 -7.81 -1.12 4.45
N ILE A 119 -7.57 -0.07 3.69
CA ILE A 119 -7.15 1.25 4.23
C ILE A 119 -8.24 1.84 5.12
N ILE A 120 -9.51 1.79 4.68
CA ILE A 120 -10.65 2.25 5.49
C ILE A 120 -10.70 1.47 6.81
N GLY A 121 -10.60 0.14 6.76
CA GLY A 121 -10.58 -0.70 7.96
C GLY A 121 -9.45 -0.35 8.93
N LYS A 122 -8.23 -0.13 8.44
CA LYS A 122 -7.11 0.33 9.27
C LYS A 122 -7.36 1.71 9.88
N GLY A 123 -7.96 2.63 9.11
CA GLY A 123 -8.34 3.95 9.60
C GLY A 123 -9.37 3.89 10.74
N VAL A 124 -10.39 3.04 10.61
CA VAL A 124 -11.37 2.80 11.68
C VAL A 124 -10.70 2.25 12.92
N GLN A 125 -9.81 1.27 12.79
CA GLN A 125 -9.09 0.70 13.94
C GLN A 125 -8.23 1.76 14.66
N ALA A 126 -7.51 2.59 13.90
CA ALA A 126 -6.73 3.68 14.46
C ALA A 126 -7.62 4.68 15.22
N LEU A 127 -8.79 5.02 14.65
CA LEU A 127 -9.75 5.91 15.29
C LEU A 127 -10.35 5.31 16.57
N ARG A 128 -10.69 4.01 16.58
CA ARG A 128 -11.18 3.29 17.78
C ARG A 128 -10.14 3.32 18.90
N ASN A 129 -8.87 3.06 18.56
CA ASN A 129 -7.78 3.09 19.53
C ASN A 129 -7.57 4.50 20.10
N ALA A 130 -7.49 5.52 19.23
CA ALA A 130 -7.31 6.91 19.64
C ALA A 130 -8.47 7.42 20.50
N ALA A 131 -9.72 7.16 20.09
CA ALA A 131 -10.92 7.55 20.84
C ALA A 131 -10.97 6.86 22.21
N THR A 132 -10.64 5.56 22.28
CA THR A 132 -10.62 4.81 23.54
C THR A 132 -9.60 5.41 24.53
N ILE A 133 -8.38 5.69 24.07
CA ILE A 133 -7.34 6.31 24.88
C ILE A 133 -7.79 7.70 25.35
N GLY A 134 -8.27 8.53 24.42
CA GLY A 134 -8.69 9.90 24.72
C GLY A 134 -9.86 9.98 25.70
N ILE A 135 -10.87 9.12 25.55
CA ILE A 135 -12.05 9.09 26.42
C ILE A 135 -11.68 8.55 27.82
N ARG A 136 -10.95 7.43 27.90
CA ARG A 136 -10.51 6.87 29.19
C ARG A 136 -9.66 7.86 29.97
N TYR A 137 -8.69 8.49 29.31
CA TYR A 137 -7.87 9.52 29.94
C TYR A 137 -8.71 10.73 30.38
N SER A 138 -9.65 11.18 29.54
CA SER A 138 -10.53 12.31 29.89
C SER A 138 -11.47 12.03 31.06
N ALA A 139 -11.83 10.77 31.29
CA ALA A 139 -12.69 10.37 32.41
C ALA A 139 -11.96 10.38 33.76
N VAL A 140 -10.64 10.19 33.78
CA VAL A 140 -9.84 10.16 35.01
C VAL A 140 -9.07 11.45 35.25
N ARG A 141 -8.69 12.16 34.18
CA ARG A 141 -7.96 13.43 34.30
C ARG A 141 -8.90 14.49 34.83
N LYS A 142 -8.62 14.98 36.02
CA LYS A 142 -9.27 16.16 36.61
C LYS A 142 -8.43 17.40 36.33
N GLN A 143 -9.09 18.50 35.99
CA GLN A 143 -8.45 19.81 35.83
C GLN A 143 -9.54 20.88 35.84
N PHE A 144 -9.36 21.90 36.69
CA PHE A 144 -10.35 22.93 36.96
C PHE A 144 -11.63 22.36 37.60
N GLY A 145 -12.44 23.26 38.16
CA GLY A 145 -13.64 22.90 38.89
C GLY A 145 -14.32 24.13 39.46
N PRO A 146 -15.46 23.95 40.14
CA PRO A 146 -16.10 25.03 40.91
C PRO A 146 -15.11 25.59 41.96
N ALA A 147 -15.21 26.89 42.26
CA ALA A 147 -14.27 27.56 43.17
C ALA A 147 -14.16 26.91 44.57
N ASN A 148 -15.23 26.26 45.03
CA ASN A 148 -15.33 25.61 46.34
C ASN A 148 -15.66 24.10 46.22
N GLY A 149 -15.25 23.44 45.13
CA GLY A 149 -15.52 22.02 44.90
C GLY A 149 -14.31 21.24 44.41
N ASP A 150 -14.44 19.92 44.38
CA ASP A 150 -13.42 19.05 43.79
C ASP A 150 -13.24 19.35 42.30
N GLU A 151 -12.02 19.15 41.80
CA GLU A 151 -11.77 19.20 40.37
C GLU A 151 -12.62 18.18 39.62
N LEU A 152 -13.15 18.61 38.48
CA LEU A 152 -14.00 17.78 37.65
C LEU A 152 -13.19 17.04 36.60
N PRO A 153 -13.56 15.79 36.25
CA PRO A 153 -13.01 15.12 35.09
C PRO A 153 -13.19 15.98 33.84
N ILE A 154 -12.14 16.07 33.01
CA ILE A 154 -12.19 16.92 31.81
C ILE A 154 -13.24 16.45 30.81
N LEU A 155 -13.64 15.18 30.85
CA LEU A 155 -14.75 14.64 30.06
C LEU A 155 -16.09 15.30 30.39
N SER A 156 -16.28 15.90 31.56
CA SER A 156 -17.51 16.58 31.93
C SER A 156 -17.72 17.87 31.12
N TYR A 157 -16.65 18.49 30.62
CA TYR A 157 -16.73 19.74 29.86
C TYR A 157 -17.35 19.53 28.47
N PRO A 158 -18.33 20.36 28.05
CA PRO A 158 -18.96 20.26 26.74
C PRO A 158 -17.97 20.33 25.57
N LEU A 159 -16.93 21.18 25.69
CA LEU A 159 -15.90 21.32 24.65
C LEU A 159 -15.11 20.01 24.45
N GLN A 160 -14.74 19.34 25.54
CA GLN A 160 -14.01 18.07 25.48
C GLN A 160 -14.87 16.97 24.86
N ARG A 161 -16.15 16.88 25.25
CA ARG A 161 -17.11 15.94 24.65
C ARG A 161 -17.32 16.20 23.17
N ARG A 162 -17.47 17.47 22.76
CA ARG A 162 -17.63 17.85 21.35
C ARG A 162 -16.42 17.47 20.49
N ARG A 163 -15.21 17.43 21.07
CA ARG A 163 -14.00 17.01 20.35
C ARG A 163 -13.86 15.50 20.22
N LEU A 164 -14.26 14.73 21.24
CA LEU A 164 -14.02 13.28 21.30
C LEU A 164 -15.20 12.42 20.82
N LEU A 165 -16.43 12.78 21.18
CA LEU A 165 -17.60 11.94 20.90
C LEU A 165 -17.93 11.82 19.40
N PRO A 166 -17.77 12.85 18.56
CA PRO A 166 -17.97 12.69 17.12
C PRO A 166 -16.98 11.70 16.48
N SER A 167 -15.72 11.68 16.95
CA SER A 167 -14.72 10.72 16.49
C SER A 167 -15.08 9.29 16.89
N LEU A 168 -15.63 9.09 18.10
CA LEU A 168 -16.16 7.79 18.51
C LEU A 168 -17.36 7.37 17.67
N ALA A 169 -18.32 8.27 17.43
CA ALA A 169 -19.49 8.00 16.60
C ALA A 169 -19.07 7.60 15.18
N ALA A 170 -18.15 8.34 14.56
CA ALA A 170 -17.61 8.01 13.24
C ALA A 170 -16.94 6.61 13.23
N ALA A 171 -16.22 6.24 14.29
CA ALA A 171 -15.58 4.93 14.41
C ALA A 171 -16.57 3.75 14.50
N ILE A 172 -17.80 4.00 14.96
CA ILE A 172 -18.90 3.02 15.04
C ILE A 172 -19.72 3.03 13.74
N SER A 173 -19.90 4.19 13.10
CA SER A 173 -20.69 4.28 11.87
C SER A 173 -19.94 3.79 10.63
N ILE A 174 -18.61 3.93 10.58
CA ILE A 174 -17.81 3.55 9.40
C ILE A 174 -17.47 2.05 9.39
N GLY A 175 -17.31 1.42 10.56
CA GLY A 175 -16.92 0.01 10.66
C GLY A 175 -17.87 -0.79 11.49
#